data_AF-A0AA38FXY5-F1
#
_entry.id   AF-A0AA38FXY5-F1
#
_cell.length_a   1.000
_cell.length_b   1.000
_cell.length_c   1.000
_cell.angle_alpha   90.00
_cell.angle_beta   90.00
_cell.angle_gamma   90.00
#
_symmetry.space_group_name_H-M   'P 1'
#
loop_
_entity.id
_entity.type
_entity.pdbx_description
1 polymer ?
#
loop_
_entity_poly.entity_id
_entity_poly.type
_entity_poly.pdbx_seq_one_letter_code
_entity_poly.pdbx_strand_id
1 'polypeptide(L)' 'CIPYKLMDQFNIIKAIKEVGTIKSFLPSEFGNDFDRVHAVEPANTAWGYKVKVRRAIEAEGIPYTY' A
#
# COMPACT_ATOMS: atom_id res chain seq x y z
N CYS A 1 -7.84 -10.70 -4.83
CA CYS A 1 -6.68 -10.51 -3.94
C CYS A 1 -7.10 -10.89 -2.53
N ILE A 2 -6.34 -11.72 -1.81
CA ILE A 2 -6.72 -12.16 -0.45
C ILE A 2 -6.45 -10.99 0.52
N PRO A 3 -7.44 -10.47 1.25
CA PRO A 3 -7.30 -9.26 2.06
C PRO A 3 -6.26 -9.37 3.20
N TYR A 4 -6.04 -10.58 3.73
CA TYR A 4 -5.08 -10.81 4.81
C TYR A 4 -3.63 -10.40 4.45
N LYS A 5 -3.16 -10.72 3.23
CA LYS A 5 -1.79 -10.39 2.79
C LYS A 5 -1.54 -8.90 2.61
N LEU A 6 -2.60 -8.09 2.49
CA LEU A 6 -2.49 -6.63 2.38
C LEU A 6 -2.30 -5.97 3.75
N MET A 7 -2.87 -6.55 4.81
CA MET A 7 -2.72 -6.04 6.17
C MET A 7 -1.28 -6.23 6.69
N ASP A 8 -0.58 -7.27 6.25
CA ASP A 8 0.82 -7.52 6.63
C ASP A 8 1.77 -6.38 6.18
N GLN A 9 1.40 -5.62 5.13
CA GLN A 9 2.20 -4.48 4.68
C GLN A 9 2.28 -3.35 5.72
N PHE A 10 1.29 -3.22 6.62
CA PHE A 10 1.38 -2.23 7.71
C PHE A 10 2.51 -2.55 8.69
N ASN A 11 2.81 -3.82 8.91
CA ASN A 11 3.95 -4.24 9.75
C ASN A 11 5.28 -3.86 9.08
N ILE A 12 5.37 -3.99 7.75
CA ILE A 12 6.55 -3.61 6.98
C ILE A 12 6.75 -2.09 7.03
N ILE A 13 5.68 -1.31 6.82
CA ILE A 13 5.70 0.16 6.95
C ILE A 13 6.24 0.59 8.31
N LYS A 14 5.74 -0.03 9.40
CA LYS A 14 6.21 0.25 10.75
C LYS A 14 7.71 -0.05 10.92
N ALA A 15 8.16 -1.21 10.44
CA ALA A 15 9.58 -1.59 10.51
C ALA A 15 10.48 -0.65 9.70
N ILE A 16 10.03 -0.21 8.51
CA ILE A 16 10.77 0.75 7.68
C ILE A 16 10.95 2.07 8.40
N LYS A 17 9.88 2.58 9.02
CA LYS A 17 9.92 3.80 9.84
C LYS A 17 10.89 3.66 11.02
N GLU A 18 10.85 2.52 11.72
CA GLU A 18 11.71 2.26 12.88
C GLU A 18 13.20 2.24 12.50
N VAL A 19 13.55 1.65 11.35
CA VAL A 19 14.95 1.56 10.90
C VAL A 19 15.45 2.88 10.29
N GLY A 20 14.60 3.60 9.54
CA GLY A 20 14.91 4.94 9.01
C GLY A 20 16.00 5.02 7.93
N THR A 21 16.59 3.90 7.49
CA THR A 21 17.69 3.88 6.49
C THR A 21 17.25 3.44 5.09
N ILE A 22 15.99 3.02 4.94
CA ILE A 22 15.46 2.52 3.66
C ILE A 22 15.24 3.68 2.69
N LYS A 23 15.76 3.53 1.47
CA LYS A 23 15.78 4.60 0.45
C LYS A 23 14.55 4.61 -0.46
N SER A 24 13.85 3.49 -0.61
CA SER A 24 12.60 3.40 -1.35
C SER A 24 11.85 2.13 -0.97
N PHE A 25 10.53 2.24 -0.80
CA PHE A 25 9.61 1.13 -0.58
C PHE A 25 8.66 0.96 -1.76
N LEU A 26 8.52 -0.28 -2.24
CA LEU A 26 7.58 -0.64 -3.31
C LEU A 26 6.43 -1.46 -2.70
N PRO A 27 5.26 -0.84 -2.43
CA PRO A 27 4.09 -1.57 -1.96
C PRO A 27 3.59 -2.57 -3.01
N SER A 28 2.87 -3.60 -2.54
CA SER A 28 2.33 -4.63 -3.43
C SER A 28 1.11 -4.11 -4.21
N GLU A 29 1.37 -3.47 -5.34
CA GLU A 29 0.35 -2.84 -6.18
C GLU A 29 0.13 -3.54 -7.51
N PHE A 30 1.22 -3.86 -8.23
CA PHE A 30 1.32 -4.73 -9.42
C PHE A 30 0.00 -4.95 -10.19
N GLY A 31 -0.54 -3.87 -10.76
CA GLY A 31 -1.85 -3.84 -11.41
C GLY A 31 -2.14 -2.49 -12.06
N ASN A 32 -3.42 -2.14 -12.19
CA ASN A 32 -3.84 -0.87 -12.76
C ASN A 32 -3.58 0.30 -11.80
N ASP A 33 -3.39 1.52 -12.32
CA ASP A 33 -3.32 2.73 -11.50
C ASP A 33 -4.65 2.95 -10.76
N PHE A 34 -4.62 2.74 -9.44
CA PHE A 34 -5.81 2.74 -8.61
C PHE A 34 -6.44 4.12 -8.41
N ASP A 35 -5.70 5.20 -8.68
CA ASP A 35 -6.24 6.56 -8.63
C ASP A 35 -7.00 6.93 -9.92
N ARG A 36 -6.88 6.12 -10.98
CA ARG A 36 -7.52 6.35 -12.29
C ARG A 36 -8.65 5.38 -12.62
N VAL A 37 -8.85 4.35 -11.81
CA VAL A 37 -9.83 3.28 -12.09
C VAL A 37 -11.01 3.36 -11.13
N HIS A 38 -12.22 3.44 -11.68
CA HIS A 38 -13.46 3.32 -10.92
C HIS A 38 -13.84 1.83 -10.85
N ALA A 39 -13.35 1.15 -9.82
CA ALA A 39 -13.63 -0.28 -9.62
C ALA A 39 -15.08 -0.48 -9.15
N VAL A 40 -15.71 -1.54 -9.65
CA VAL A 40 -17.00 -2.04 -9.16
C VAL A 40 -16.78 -3.21 -8.20
N GLU A 41 -17.77 -3.54 -7.37
CA GLU A 41 -17.68 -4.72 -6.51
C GLU A 41 -17.56 -6.01 -7.33
N PRO A 42 -16.81 -7.02 -6.87
CA PRO A 42 -16.12 -7.14 -5.57
C PRO A 42 -14.68 -6.57 -5.55
N ALA A 43 -14.22 -6.03 -6.69
CA ALA A 43 -12.86 -5.53 -6.84
C ALA A 43 -12.61 -4.29 -5.96
N ASN A 44 -13.60 -3.40 -5.86
CA ASN A 44 -13.52 -2.18 -5.07
C ASN A 44 -13.11 -2.42 -3.60
N THR A 45 -13.64 -3.47 -2.96
CA THR A 45 -13.22 -3.86 -1.60
C THR A 45 -11.71 -4.15 -1.51
N ALA A 46 -11.14 -4.91 -2.46
CA ALA A 46 -9.71 -5.23 -2.47
C ALA A 46 -8.83 -4.00 -2.76
N TRP A 47 -9.32 -3.09 -3.60
CA TRP A 47 -8.70 -1.80 -3.91
C TRP A 47 -8.64 -0.89 -2.69
N GLY A 48 -9.70 -0.84 -1.88
CA GLY A 48 -9.75 -0.02 -0.66
C GLY A 48 -8.61 -0.34 0.33
N TYR A 49 -8.15 -1.60 0.40
CA TYR A 49 -6.99 -1.96 1.21
C TYR A 49 -5.68 -1.40 0.63
N LYS A 50 -5.49 -1.43 -0.69
CA LYS A 50 -4.29 -0.87 -1.33
C LYS A 50 -4.21 0.64 -1.14
N VAL A 51 -5.34 1.34 -1.28
CA VAL A 51 -5.42 2.78 -0.99
C VAL A 51 -5.02 3.09 0.46
N LYS A 52 -5.48 2.29 1.43
CA LYS A 52 -5.07 2.47 2.84
C LYS A 52 -3.56 2.29 3.03
N VAL A 53 -2.94 1.35 2.32
CA VAL A 53 -1.48 1.16 2.32
C VAL A 53 -0.78 2.40 1.75
N ARG A 54 -1.23 2.94 0.61
CA ARG A 54 -0.67 4.21 0.05
C ARG A 54 -0.71 5.34 1.07
N ARG A 55 -1.87 5.57 1.69
CA ARG A 55 -2.07 6.64 2.69
C ARG A 55 -1.20 6.44 3.94
N ALA A 56 -0.98 5.20 4.37
CA ALA A 56 -0.08 4.93 5.49
C ALA A 56 1.39 5.22 5.14
N ILE A 57 1.86 4.85 3.95
CA ILE A 57 3.22 5.16 3.50
C ILE A 57 3.45 6.68 3.45
N GLU A 58 2.49 7.42 2.87
CA GLU A 58 2.53 8.87 2.78
C GLU A 58 2.51 9.54 4.16
N ALA A 59 1.63 9.09 5.06
CA ALA A 59 1.52 9.63 6.42
C ALA A 59 2.80 9.42 7.24
N GLU A 60 3.53 8.33 7.00
CA GLU A 60 4.78 8.01 7.68
C GLU A 60 6.01 8.63 7.01
N GLY A 61 5.85 9.35 5.89
CA GLY A 61 6.93 10.03 5.20
C GLY A 61 7.99 9.09 4.61
N ILE A 62 7.63 7.83 4.35
CA ILE A 62 8.55 6.83 3.82
C ILE A 62 8.79 7.11 2.33
N PRO A 63 10.04 7.10 1.81
CA PRO A 63 10.27 7.19 0.38
C PRO A 63 9.67 5.99 -0.37
N TYR A 64 8.93 6.20 -1.47
CA TYR A 64 8.21 5.12 -2.16
C TYR A 64 8.20 5.21 -3.68
N THR A 65 7.78 4.11 -4.32
CA THR A 65 7.44 4.04 -5.75
C THR A 65 6.21 3.16 -5.94
N TYR A 66 5.21 3.65 -6.67
CA TYR A 66 3.98 2.92 -6.99
C TYR A 66 4.08 2.17 -8.32
#